data_AF-A0A2T9YYE7-F1
#
_entry.id   AF-A0A2T9YYE7-F1
#
_cell.length_a   1.000
_cell.length_b   1.000
_cell.length_c   1.000
_cell.angle_alpha   90.00
_cell.angle_beta   90.00
_cell.angle_gamma   90.00
#
_symmetry.space_group_name_H-M   'P 1'
#
loop_
_entity.id
_entity.type
_entity.pdbx_description
1 polymer ?
#
loop_
_entity_poly.entity_id
_entity_poly.type
_entity_poly.pdbx_seq_one_letter_code
_entity_poly.pdbx_strand_id
1 'polypeptide(L)'
;MSISISQTQPVIFGIDDSNKGFQLLMKTGWKYGTGLGKSEQGRKFPIKVYKKVNKSGIGADTKNPLETKNKIVKDLGGKQIRLMQEKDERIRQHLFQILK
;
A
#
# COMPACT_ATOMS: atom_id res chain seq x y z
N MET A 1 -28.58 2.24 30.29
CA MET A 1 -28.40 3.29 29.27
C MET A 1 -27.39 2.77 28.25
N SER A 2 -27.79 2.73 26.99
CA SER A 2 -27.10 2.09 25.88
C SER A 2 -25.77 2.76 25.52
N ILE A 3 -24.74 1.95 25.25
CA ILE A 3 -23.46 2.41 24.71
C ILE A 3 -23.57 2.41 23.19
N SER A 4 -23.56 3.60 22.59
CA SER A 4 -23.54 3.83 21.15
C SER A 4 -22.10 3.76 20.63
N ILE A 5 -21.73 2.68 19.92
CA ILE A 5 -20.46 2.61 19.19
C ILE A 5 -20.76 2.91 17.72
N SER A 6 -20.69 4.18 17.34
CA SER A 6 -20.82 4.62 15.93
C SER A 6 -19.48 5.15 15.43
N GLN A 7 -18.56 4.25 15.10
CA GLN A 7 -17.43 4.52 14.21
C GLN A 7 -17.19 3.31 13.31
N THR A 8 -18.07 3.09 12.33
CA THR A 8 -17.82 2.18 11.21
C THR A 8 -16.86 2.84 10.23
N GLN A 9 -15.58 2.52 10.37
CA GLN A 9 -14.57 2.78 9.34
C GLN A 9 -15.01 2.10 8.03
N PRO A 10 -14.87 2.73 6.84
CA PRO A 10 -15.25 2.12 5.57
C PRO A 10 -14.35 0.91 5.32
N VAL A 11 -14.93 -0.28 5.47
CA VAL A 11 -14.24 -1.53 5.19
C VAL A 11 -14.16 -1.66 3.67
N ILE A 12 -13.01 -1.33 3.06
CA ILE A 12 -12.74 -1.42 1.60
C ILE A 12 -12.63 -2.89 1.14
N PHE A 13 -13.39 -3.80 1.74
CA PHE A 13 -13.40 -5.23 1.43
C PHE A 13 -14.82 -5.77 1.22
N GLY A 14 -15.84 -4.89 1.20
CA GLY A 14 -17.20 -5.28 0.88
C GLY A 14 -17.39 -5.50 -0.62
N ILE A 15 -17.96 -6.66 -0.98
CA ILE A 15 -18.53 -6.86 -2.31
C ILE A 15 -19.89 -6.15 -2.31
N ASP A 16 -20.15 -5.33 -3.32
CA ASP A 16 -21.41 -4.62 -3.49
C ASP A 16 -22.61 -5.58 -3.65
N ASP A 17 -23.80 -5.16 -3.22
CA ASP A 17 -25.01 -6.00 -3.25
C ASP A 17 -25.57 -6.22 -4.68
N SER A 18 -25.22 -5.35 -5.62
CA SER A 18 -25.50 -5.55 -7.05
C SER A 18 -24.67 -6.67 -7.66
N ASN A 19 -23.60 -7.10 -6.99
CA ASN A 19 -22.74 -8.16 -7.49
C ASN A 19 -23.47 -9.52 -7.49
N LYS A 20 -23.50 -10.17 -8.66
CA LYS A 20 -24.16 -11.48 -8.81
C LYS A 20 -23.60 -12.56 -7.87
N GLY A 21 -22.29 -12.54 -7.59
CA GLY A 21 -21.64 -13.46 -6.66
C GLY A 21 -22.05 -13.21 -5.22
N PHE A 22 -22.21 -11.95 -4.81
CA PHE A 22 -22.75 -11.59 -3.50
C PHE A 22 -24.17 -12.15 -3.32
N GLN A 23 -25.04 -11.91 -4.31
CA GLN A 23 -26.42 -12.40 -4.28
C GLN A 23 -26.48 -13.94 -4.26
N LEU A 24 -25.59 -14.61 -4.99
CA LEU A 24 -25.49 -16.07 -4.97
C LEU A 24 -25.09 -16.58 -3.58
N LEU A 25 -24.07 -15.99 -2.96
CA LEU A 25 -23.64 -16.37 -1.61
C LEU A 25 -24.79 -16.24 -0.61
N MET A 26 -25.49 -15.11 -0.62
CA MET A 26 -26.65 -14.88 0.24
C MET A 26 -27.76 -15.94 0.01
N LYS A 27 -28.04 -16.29 -1.25
CA LYS A 27 -29.02 -17.34 -1.59
C LYS A 27 -28.61 -18.73 -1.11
N THR A 28 -27.32 -19.03 -1.04
CA THR A 28 -26.80 -20.30 -0.50
C THR A 28 -26.79 -20.36 1.03
N GLY A 29 -27.26 -19.32 1.71
CA GLY A 29 -27.36 -19.27 3.17
C GLY A 29 -26.14 -18.65 3.85
N TRP A 30 -25.19 -18.09 3.11
CA TRP A 30 -24.12 -17.28 3.71
C TRP A 30 -24.68 -15.95 4.21
N LYS A 31 -24.12 -15.43 5.31
CA LYS A 31 -24.54 -14.18 5.94
C LYS A 31 -23.47 -13.12 5.79
N TYR A 32 -23.89 -11.89 5.49
CA TYR A 32 -22.96 -10.77 5.39
C TYR A 32 -22.16 -10.58 6.70
N GLY A 33 -20.84 -10.45 6.57
CA GLY A 33 -19.93 -10.23 7.70
C GLY A 33 -19.50 -11.50 8.45
N THR A 34 -19.95 -12.69 8.03
CA THR A 34 -19.53 -13.97 8.62
C THR A 34 -18.50 -14.70 7.77
N GLY A 35 -17.70 -15.56 8.42
CA GLY A 35 -16.74 -16.42 7.74
C GLY A 35 -17.44 -17.57 7.00
N LEU A 36 -16.74 -18.18 6.05
CA LEU A 36 -17.24 -19.37 5.34
C LEU A 36 -17.03 -20.65 6.15
N GLY A 37 -17.78 -21.71 5.81
CA GLY A 37 -17.67 -23.02 6.44
C GLY A 37 -18.76 -23.27 7.50
N LYS A 38 -18.89 -24.54 7.93
CA LYS A 38 -19.98 -25.00 8.82
C LYS A 38 -20.09 -24.21 10.12
N SER A 39 -18.97 -23.75 10.67
CA SER A 39 -18.90 -22.98 11.92
C SER A 39 -18.39 -21.57 11.68
N GLU A 40 -18.54 -21.03 10.46
CA GLU A 40 -18.05 -19.71 10.06
C GLU A 40 -16.54 -19.51 10.29
N GLN A 41 -15.77 -20.61 10.27
CA GLN A 41 -14.34 -20.64 10.63
C GLN A 41 -13.42 -20.01 9.58
N GLY A 42 -13.92 -19.83 8.36
CA GLY A 42 -13.20 -19.22 7.26
C GLY A 42 -12.89 -17.75 7.53
N ARG A 43 -11.80 -17.26 6.93
CA ARG A 43 -11.42 -15.85 7.08
C ARG A 43 -12.48 -14.93 6.47
N LYS A 44 -12.90 -13.92 7.23
CA LYS A 44 -13.90 -12.92 6.81
C LYS A 44 -13.41 -11.99 5.70
N PHE A 45 -12.11 -11.69 5.70
CA PHE A 45 -11.49 -10.72 4.79
C PHE A 45 -10.36 -11.36 3.98
N PRO A 46 -10.09 -10.86 2.76
CA PRO A 46 -8.93 -11.29 2.00
C PRO A 46 -7.62 -11.07 2.75
N ILE A 47 -6.61 -11.90 2.46
CA ILE A 47 -5.25 -11.69 2.97
C ILE A 47 -4.65 -10.48 2.25
N LYS A 48 -4.09 -9.54 3.01
CA LYS A 48 -3.32 -8.44 2.44
C LYS A 48 -2.06 -9.01 1.79
N VAL A 49 -1.90 -8.76 0.50
CA VAL A 49 -0.69 -9.13 -0.25
C VAL A 49 0.21 -7.91 -0.35
N TYR A 50 1.48 -8.09 -0.02
CA TYR A 50 2.50 -7.06 -0.25
C TYR A 50 3.20 -7.33 -1.58
N LYS A 51 3.18 -6.35 -2.47
CA LYS A 51 3.93 -6.45 -3.73
C LYS A 51 5.42 -6.25 -3.45
N LYS A 52 6.24 -7.25 -3.79
CA LYS A 52 7.70 -7.12 -3.75
C LYS A 52 8.15 -6.25 -4.92
N VAL A 53 8.55 -5.00 -4.62
CA VAL A 53 9.04 -4.05 -5.64
C VAL A 53 10.54 -4.21 -5.88
N ASN A 54 11.29 -4.73 -4.92
CA ASN A 54 12.73 -4.92 -5.01
C ASN A 54 13.12 -6.28 -5.62
N LYS A 55 14.37 -6.39 -6.09
CA LYS A 55 14.93 -7.66 -6.58
C LYS A 55 15.84 -8.37 -5.58
N SER A 56 16.04 -7.79 -4.40
CA SER A 56 16.90 -8.37 -3.35
C SER A 56 16.37 -9.72 -2.86
N GLY A 57 17.28 -10.57 -2.39
CA GLY A 57 16.95 -11.84 -1.76
C GLY A 57 16.23 -11.67 -0.41
N ILE A 58 15.61 -12.74 0.07
CA ILE A 58 15.04 -12.81 1.40
C ILE A 58 16.17 -12.69 2.43
N GLY A 59 15.98 -11.88 3.48
CA GLY A 59 17.03 -11.61 4.48
C GLY A 59 18.02 -10.51 4.09
N ALA A 60 17.91 -9.92 2.89
CA ALA A 60 18.70 -8.74 2.54
C ALA A 60 18.24 -7.53 3.36
N ASP A 61 19.19 -6.75 3.89
CA ASP A 61 18.92 -5.49 4.57
C ASP A 61 18.09 -4.58 3.67
N THR A 62 16.83 -4.39 4.02
CA THR A 62 15.93 -3.45 3.34
C THR A 62 16.20 -2.04 3.87
N LYS A 63 17.41 -1.53 3.64
CA LYS A 63 17.75 -0.14 3.98
C LYS A 63 16.79 0.78 3.24
N ASN A 64 16.18 1.69 3.99
CA ASN A 64 15.22 2.65 3.47
C ASN A 64 15.92 3.45 2.35
N PRO A 65 15.33 3.65 1.15
CA PRO A 65 16.02 4.37 0.06
C PRO A 65 16.53 5.76 0.47
N LEU A 66 15.86 6.39 1.44
CA LEU A 66 16.26 7.66 2.06
C LEU A 66 17.56 7.54 2.86
N GLU A 67 17.77 6.46 3.59
CA GLU A 67 19.02 6.20 4.31
C GLU A 67 20.17 5.92 3.34
N THR A 68 19.89 5.23 2.24
CA THR A 68 20.89 4.94 1.20
C THR A 68 21.38 6.22 0.53
N LYS A 69 20.48 7.16 0.20
CA LYS A 69 20.86 8.49 -0.31
C LYS A 69 21.76 9.22 0.69
N ASN A 70 21.34 9.31 1.95
CA ASN A 70 22.09 10.01 3.00
C ASN A 70 23.51 9.45 3.22
N LYS A 71 23.73 8.14 3.01
CA LYS A 71 25.07 7.54 3.05
C LYS A 71 25.90 7.93 1.82
N ILE A 72 25.32 7.81 0.62
CA ILE A 72 25.98 8.19 -0.63
C ILE A 72 26.43 9.66 -0.58
N VAL A 73 25.60 10.61 -0.11
CA VAL A 73 26.00 12.03 -0.05
C VAL A 73 27.08 12.31 0.99
N LYS A 74 27.17 11.51 2.06
CA LYS A 74 28.22 11.64 3.08
C LYS A 74 29.59 11.16 2.57
N ASP A 75 29.57 10.16 1.69
CA ASP A 75 30.79 9.56 1.13
C ASP A 75 31.29 10.30 -0.13
N LEU A 76 30.46 11.14 -0.75
CA LEU A 76 30.81 11.95 -1.93
C LEU A 76 31.55 13.24 -1.54
N GLY A 77 32.69 13.51 -2.19
CA GLY A 77 33.43 14.76 -1.99
C GLY A 77 32.63 16.00 -2.45
N GLY A 78 32.87 17.16 -1.82
CA GLY A 78 32.05 18.37 -1.97
C GLY A 78 31.85 18.89 -3.41
N LYS A 79 32.78 18.62 -4.34
CA LYS A 79 32.61 18.97 -5.76
C LYS A 79 31.50 18.16 -6.43
N GLN A 80 31.37 16.87 -6.12
CA GLN A 80 30.35 16.01 -6.72
C GLN A 80 28.94 16.34 -6.21
N ILE A 81 28.84 16.73 -4.94
CA ILE A 81 27.58 17.17 -4.34
C ILE A 81 27.02 18.40 -5.08
N ARG A 82 27.86 19.42 -5.32
CA ARG A 82 27.45 20.63 -6.06
C ARG A 82 26.99 20.31 -7.48
N LEU A 83 27.70 19.43 -8.18
CA LEU A 83 27.34 19.04 -9.55
C LEU A 83 26.02 18.25 -9.59
N MET A 84 25.75 17.40 -8.60
CA MET A 84 24.48 16.66 -8.51
C MET A 84 23.31 17.61 -8.22
N GLN A 85 23.50 18.58 -7.31
CA GLN A 85 22.48 19.61 -7.01
C GLN A 85 22.12 20.43 -8.25
N GLU A 86 23.13 20.89 -9.00
CA GLU A 86 22.90 21.69 -10.21
C GLU A 86 22.16 20.89 -11.29
N LYS A 87 22.45 19.59 -11.44
CA LYS A 87 21.73 18.70 -12.35
C LYS A 87 20.27 18.48 -11.90
N ASP A 88 20.05 18.23 -10.62
CA ASP A 88 18.70 18.01 -10.07
C ASP A 88 17.84 19.27 -10.21
N GLU A 89 18.41 20.46 -10.01
CA GLU A 89 17.73 21.74 -10.25
C GLU A 89 17.33 21.92 -11.71
N ARG A 90 18.21 21.61 -12.66
CA ARG A 90 17.91 21.66 -14.09
C ARG A 90 16.79 20.69 -14.46
N ILE A 91 16.83 19.46 -13.93
CA ILE A 91 15.78 18.47 -14.16
C ILE A 91 14.45 18.97 -13.61
N ARG A 92 14.43 19.52 -12.39
CA ARG A 92 13.21 20.06 -11.78
C ARG A 92 12.63 21.22 -12.58
N GLN A 93 13.47 22.15 -13.04
CA GLN A 93 13.04 23.25 -13.90
C GLN A 93 12.45 22.74 -15.22
N HIS A 94 13.12 21.78 -15.86
CA HIS A 94 12.67 21.19 -17.12
C HIS A 94 11.32 20.46 -16.96
N LEU A 95 11.16 19.68 -15.89
CA LEU A 95 9.89 19.01 -15.58
C LEU A 95 8.76 20.01 -15.33
N PHE A 96 9.05 21.12 -14.65
CA PHE A 96 8.07 22.18 -14.41
C PHE A 96 7.62 22.87 -15.70
N GLN A 97 8.51 22.96 -16.70
CA GLN A 97 8.19 23.49 -18.02
C GLN A 97 7.29 22.54 -18.83
N ILE A 98 7.43 21.23 -18.66
CA ILE A 98 6.63 20.21 -19.36
C ILE A 98 5.22 20.08 -18.78
N LEU A 99 5.05 20.31 -17.47
CA LEU A 99 3.79 20.12 -16.75
C LEU A 99 2.91 21.39 -16.68
N LYS A 100 3.27 22.43 -17.43
CA LYS A 100 2.50 23.68 -17.59
C LYS A 100 1.71 23.65 -18.90
#